data_AF-A0A931YRF2-F1
#
_entry.id   AF-A0A931YRF2-F1
#
_cell.length_a   1.000
_cell.length_b   1.000
_cell.length_c   1.000
_cell.angle_alpha   90.00
_cell.angle_beta   90.00
_cell.angle_gamma   90.00
#
_symmetry.space_group_name_H-M   'P 1'
#
loop_
_entity.id
_entity.type
_entity.pdbx_description
1 polymer ?
#
loop_
_entity_poly.entity_id
_entity_poly.type
_entity_poly.pdbx_seq_one_letter_code
_entity_poly.pdbx_strand_id
1 'polypeptide(L)'
;MKHRAELRGFEFSKIENILRHSAEKYLDTATQRLIVVGKHDDILVIIPYEKHGNEITPITIHATTRQQIKFRLKTGRFMYG
;
A
#
# COMPACT_ATOMS: atom_id res chain seq x y z
N MET A 1 -4.27 -11.40 -9.86
CA MET A 1 -3.17 -10.65 -9.19
C MET A 1 -1.79 -11.29 -9.34
N LYS A 2 -1.65 -12.62 -9.44
CA LYS A 2 -0.34 -13.29 -9.63
C LYS A 2 0.51 -12.68 -10.76
N HIS A 3 -0.10 -12.45 -11.92
CA HIS A 3 0.65 -12.07 -13.13
C HIS A 3 1.19 -10.61 -13.15
N ARG A 4 0.62 -9.68 -12.37
CA ARG A 4 1.07 -8.26 -12.37
C ARG A 4 2.17 -7.97 -11.35
N ALA A 5 2.31 -8.79 -10.30
CA ALA A 5 3.36 -8.64 -9.29
C ALA A 5 4.74 -9.07 -9.85
N GLU A 6 4.76 -10.18 -10.61
CA GLU A 6 5.97 -10.67 -11.30
C GLU A 6 6.49 -9.68 -12.36
N LEU A 7 5.61 -9.02 -13.12
CA LEU A 7 5.99 -8.07 -14.19
C LEU A 7 6.67 -6.78 -13.69
N ARG A 8 6.75 -6.53 -12.37
CA ARG A 8 7.43 -5.36 -11.78
C ARG A 8 8.51 -5.72 -10.75
N GLY A 9 8.87 -7.00 -10.62
CA GLY A 9 9.90 -7.45 -9.68
C GLY A 9 9.49 -7.45 -8.20
N PHE A 10 8.19 -7.39 -7.89
CA PHE A 10 7.72 -7.44 -6.50
C PHE A 10 7.30 -8.87 -6.12
N GLU A 11 8.04 -9.48 -5.19
CA GLU A 11 7.68 -10.78 -4.61
C GLU A 11 6.36 -10.75 -3.84
N PHE A 12 5.45 -11.67 -4.17
CA PHE A 12 4.10 -11.72 -3.61
C PHE A 12 4.08 -11.97 -2.09
N SER A 13 4.97 -12.82 -1.57
CA SER A 13 5.08 -13.10 -0.13
C SER A 13 5.43 -11.84 0.68
N LYS A 14 6.32 -10.98 0.17
CA LYS A 14 6.66 -9.70 0.80
C LYS A 14 5.50 -8.71 0.76
N ILE A 15 4.76 -8.65 -0.36
CA ILE A 15 3.54 -7.84 -0.47
C ILE A 15 2.50 -8.30 0.56
N GLU A 16 2.28 -9.60 0.68
CA GLU A 16 1.34 -10.17 1.64
C GLU A 16 1.75 -9.86 3.08
N ASN A 17 3.05 -9.97 3.39
CA ASN A 17 3.58 -9.58 4.70
C ASN A 17 3.31 -8.11 5.02
N ILE A 18 3.54 -7.20 4.07
CA ILE A 18 3.24 -5.76 4.24
C ILE A 18 1.74 -5.56 4.50
N LEU A 19 0.87 -6.17 3.70
CA LEU A 19 -0.59 -6.04 3.82
C LEU A 19 -1.11 -6.50 5.19
N ARG A 20 -0.58 -7.61 5.69
CA ARG A 20 -1.05 -8.23 6.95
C ARG A 20 -0.47 -7.55 8.19
N HIS A 21 0.79 -7.11 8.13
CA HIS A 21 1.56 -6.79 9.35
C HIS A 21 2.08 -5.35 9.43
N SER A 22 1.99 -4.55 8.37
CA SER A 22 2.47 -3.17 8.47
C SER A 22 1.61 -2.34 9.44
N ALA A 23 2.29 -1.51 10.23
CA ALA A 23 1.67 -0.57 11.16
C ALA A 23 1.22 0.74 10.50
N GLU A 24 1.76 1.09 9.33
CA GLU A 24 1.50 2.37 8.67
C GLU A 24 0.38 2.20 7.63
N LYS A 25 -0.82 2.68 7.98
CA LYS A 25 -2.03 2.58 7.16
C LYS A 25 -2.75 3.92 7.06
N TYR A 26 -3.40 4.15 5.93
CA TYR A 26 -4.14 5.36 5.65
C TYR A 26 -5.44 5.07 4.90
N LEU A 27 -6.39 5.99 4.97
CA LEU A 27 -7.49 6.11 4.01
C LEU A 27 -7.10 7.15 2.95
N ASP A 28 -7.12 6.77 1.67
CA ASP A 28 -6.98 7.72 0.56
C ASP A 28 -8.34 8.33 0.24
N THR A 29 -8.54 9.61 0.59
CA THR A 29 -9.83 10.31 0.44
C THR A 29 -10.22 10.49 -1.02
N ALA A 30 -9.26 10.50 -1.95
CA ALA A 30 -9.52 10.64 -3.37
C ALA A 30 -10.10 9.35 -3.98
N THR A 31 -9.71 8.18 -3.46
CA THR A 31 -10.13 6.88 -4.01
C THR A 31 -11.03 6.08 -3.08
N GLN A 32 -11.22 6.53 -1.84
CA GLN A 32 -11.95 5.85 -0.77
C GLN A 32 -11.40 4.44 -0.48
N ARG A 33 -10.10 4.22 -0.70
CA ARG A 33 -9.43 2.94 -0.47
C ARG A 33 -8.51 2.97 0.74
N LEU A 34 -8.41 1.82 1.40
CA LEU A 34 -7.38 1.59 2.40
C LEU A 34 -6.02 1.48 1.71
N ILE A 35 -5.04 2.11 2.33
CA ILE A 35 -3.65 2.13 1.90
C ILE A 35 -2.82 1.53 3.01
N VAL A 36 -1.90 0.65 2.65
CA VAL A 36 -0.79 0.27 3.52
C VAL A 36 0.53 0.80 2.95
N VAL A 37 1.40 1.25 3.84
CA VAL A 37 2.78 1.60 3.50
C VAL A 37 3.70 0.54 4.06
N GLY A 38 4.70 0.12 3.29
CA GLY A 38 5.70 -0.84 3.77
C GLY A 38 6.99 -0.72 3.00
N LYS A 39 7.98 -1.53 3.40
CA LYS A 39 9.21 -1.71 2.63
C LYS A 39 9.15 -3.04 1.91
N HIS A 40 9.37 -3.00 0.60
CA HIS A 40 9.71 -4.18 -0.19
C HIS A 40 11.20 -4.07 -0.48
N ASP A 41 11.99 -4.91 0.18
CA ASP A 41 13.44 -4.78 0.28
C ASP A 41 13.83 -3.36 0.76
N ASP A 42 14.59 -2.61 -0.02
CA ASP A 42 14.99 -1.23 0.33
C ASP A 42 14.03 -0.15 -0.21
N ILE A 43 12.99 -0.56 -0.93
CA ILE A 43 12.06 0.35 -1.60
C ILE A 43 10.83 0.55 -0.73
N LEU A 44 10.54 1.81 -0.40
CA LEU A 44 9.30 2.17 0.26
C LEU A 44 8.15 2.11 -0.76
N VAL A 45 7.09 1.39 -0.42
CA VAL A 45 5.95 1.16 -1.31
C VAL A 45 4.62 1.56 -0.65
N ILE A 46 3.68 1.96 -1.49
CA ILE A 46 2.27 2.13 -1.16
C ILE A 46 1.48 1.03 -1.88
N ILE A 47 0.60 0.37 -1.13
CA ILE A 47 -0.27 -0.69 -1.64
C ILE A 47 -1.71 -0.33 -1.26
N PRO A 48 -2.52 0.23 -2.18
CA PRO A 48 -3.95 0.31 -2.00
C PRO A 48 -4.55 -1.10 -1.98
N TYR A 49 -5.49 -1.35 -1.09
CA TYR A 49 -6.16 -2.64 -0.97
C TYR A 49 -7.63 -2.50 -0.62
N GLU A 50 -8.40 -3.52 -0.96
CA GLU A 50 -9.78 -3.72 -0.53
C GLU A 50 -9.80 -4.84 0.52
N LYS A 51 -10.69 -4.73 1.50
CA LYS A 51 -10.84 -5.71 2.58
C LYS A 51 -12.30 -6.15 2.68
N HIS A 52 -12.53 -7.44 2.48
CA HIS A 52 -13.85 -8.07 2.60
C HIS A 52 -13.76 -9.19 3.65
N GLY A 53 -14.19 -8.91 4.88
CA GLY A 53 -14.00 -9.81 6.01
C GLY A 53 -12.51 -10.08 6.27
N ASN A 54 -12.09 -11.33 6.07
CA ASN A 54 -10.69 -11.76 6.21
C ASN A 54 -9.90 -11.74 4.89
N GLU A 55 -10.57 -11.49 3.76
CA GLU A 55 -9.93 -11.38 2.46
C GLU A 55 -9.35 -9.97 2.29
N ILE A 56 -8.08 -9.91 1.86
CA ILE A 56 -7.38 -8.67 1.54
C ILE A 56 -6.92 -8.78 0.09
N THR A 57 -7.41 -7.87 -0.75
CA THR A 57 -7.07 -7.83 -2.16
C THR A 57 -6.24 -6.58 -2.43
N PRO A 58 -4.91 -6.70 -2.69
CA PRO A 58 -4.14 -5.55 -3.16
C PRO A 58 -4.70 -5.11 -4.50
N ILE A 59 -4.82 -3.81 -4.74
CA ILE A 59 -5.27 -3.25 -6.02
C ILE A 59 -4.07 -2.98 -6.93
N THR A 60 -3.04 -2.32 -6.37
CA THR A 60 -1.79 -2.01 -7.06
C THR A 60 -0.64 -1.90 -6.06
N ILE A 61 0.60 -1.89 -6.53
CA ILE A 61 1.79 -1.57 -5.74
C ILE A 61 2.64 -0.56 -6.52
N HIS A 62 3.10 0.48 -5.83
CA HIS A 62 4.00 1.47 -6.42
C HIS A 62 5.04 1.92 -5.40
N ALA A 63 6.27 2.14 -5.89
CA ALA A 63 7.32 2.80 -5.12
C ALA A 63 6.91 4.24 -4.77
N THR A 64 7.34 4.70 -3.62
CA THR A 64 7.08 6.06 -3.14
C THR A 64 8.24 6.56 -2.27
N THR A 65 8.16 7.81 -1.83
CA THR A 65 9.11 8.39 -0.87
C THR A 65 8.39 8.87 0.38
N ARG A 66 9.13 8.99 1.49
CA ARG A 66 8.61 9.58 2.73
C ARG A 66 8.10 11.01 2.53
N GLN A 67 8.71 11.77 1.62
CA GLN A 67 8.27 13.11 1.27
C GLN A 67 6.89 13.09 0.59
N GLN A 68 6.65 12.17 -0.34
CA GLN A 68 5.35 12.02 -1.00
C GLN A 68 4.24 11.63 -0.03
N ILE A 69 4.51 10.72 0.92
CA ILE A 69 3.54 10.34 1.97
C ILE A 69 3.21 11.55 2.85
N LYS A 70 4.23 12.24 3.36
CA LYS A 70 4.04 13.45 4.20
C LYS A 70 3.25 14.53 3.47
N PHE A 71 3.52 14.73 2.19
CA PHE A 71 2.76 15.67 1.37
C PHE A 71 1.28 15.28 1.31
N ARG A 72 0.96 14.01 1.05
CA ARG A 72 -0.43 13.53 0.99
C ARG A 72 -1.16 13.63 2.33
N LEU A 73 -0.45 13.44 3.45
CA LEU A 73 -1.00 13.69 4.79
C LEU A 73 -1.27 15.18 5.00
N LYS A 74 -0.30 16.04 4.69
CA LYS A 74 -0.43 17.49 4.83
C LYS A 74 -1.58 18.06 4.01
N THR A 75 -1.84 17.50 2.83
CA THR A 75 -2.95 17.95 1.96
C THR A 75 -4.29 17.30 2.32
N GLY A 76 -4.37 16.43 3.33
CA GLY A 76 -5.59 15.70 3.68
C GLY A 76 -6.00 14.64 2.65
N ARG A 77 -5.12 14.31 1.71
CA ARG A 77 -5.36 13.21 0.75
C ARG A 77 -5.28 11.87 1.46
N PHE A 78 -4.31 11.72 2.35
CA PHE A 78 -4.22 10.59 3.26
C PHE A 78 -4.72 11.02 4.64
N MET A 79 -5.59 10.20 5.22
CA MET A 79 -5.99 10.29 6.62
C MET A 79 -5.54 9.05 7.35
N TYR A 80 -5.22 9.17 8.64
CA TYR A 80 -4.99 7.98 9.47
C TYR A 80 -6.28 7.16 9.52
N GLY A 81 -6.16 5.89 9.10
CA GLY A 81 -7.26 4.93 9.07
C GLY A 81 -7.45 4.21 10.39
#